data_AF-A0A931VSH3-F1
#
_entry.id   AF-A0A931VSH3-F1
#
_cell.length_a   1.000
_cell.length_b   1.000
_cell.length_c   1.000
_cell.angle_alpha   90.00
_cell.angle_beta   90.00
_cell.angle_gamma   90.00
#
_symmetry.space_group_name_H-M   'P 1'
#
loop_
_entity.id
_entity.type
_entity.pdbx_description
1 polymer ?
#
loop_
_entity_poly.entity_id
_entity_poly.type
_entity_poly.pdbx_seq_one_letter_code
_entity_poly.pdbx_strand_id
1 'polypeptide(L)'
;HPKVQEAVRSTRGEVLAYKGELAEAVYHAYCGGVTENAADVWGRSFPYLQSIRSECRLGDTPPTWTYHIEANDLARRLRAAGIVFSGAVTAVEPADLSQTGRIRTVRVRTGEGPREMRGIDFRKAVGPDLVKSTRFTIEPEGDGFRFAGLGSGHGVGLCQHGARAMADGKAGYREILARYFPGTAVTLSSKVKKNNQVRLVNR
;
A
#
# COMPACT_ATOMS: atom_id res chain seq x y z
N HIS A 1 22.97 12.14 -4.92
CA HIS A 1 22.50 13.54 -4.90
C HIS A 1 22.84 14.18 -3.55
N PRO A 2 23.52 15.34 -3.48
CA PRO A 2 24.03 15.92 -2.23
C PRO A 2 22.95 16.16 -1.15
N LYS A 3 21.77 16.68 -1.53
CA LYS A 3 20.67 16.90 -0.57
C LYS A 3 20.18 15.62 0.12
N VAL A 4 20.20 14.47 -0.58
CA VAL A 4 19.80 13.18 -0.01
C VAL A 4 20.85 12.68 0.97
N GLN A 5 22.14 12.82 0.64
CA GLN A 5 23.22 12.48 1.55
C GLN A 5 23.18 13.33 2.81
N GLU A 6 22.87 14.62 2.69
CA GLU A 6 22.72 15.49 3.85
C GLU A 6 21.55 15.06 4.75
N ALA A 7 20.38 14.77 4.18
CA ALA A 7 19.24 14.28 4.95
C ALA A 7 19.55 12.97 5.70
N VAL A 8 20.29 12.04 5.07
CA VAL A 8 20.73 10.80 5.71
C VAL A 8 21.74 11.07 6.82
N ARG A 9 22.71 11.97 6.60
CA ARG A 9 23.72 12.31 7.62
C ARG A 9 23.09 13.02 8.82
N SER A 10 22.18 13.96 8.60
CA SER A 10 21.54 14.73 9.68
C SER A 10 20.60 13.90 10.54
N THR A 11 20.12 12.76 10.02
CA THR A 11 19.27 11.80 10.75
C THR A 11 20.01 10.51 11.13
N ARG A 12 21.36 10.54 11.07
CA ARG A 12 22.18 9.35 11.29
C ARG A 12 21.91 8.74 12.67
N GLY A 13 21.59 7.44 12.67
CA GLY A 13 21.37 6.67 13.88
C GLY A 13 19.99 6.86 14.50
N GLU A 14 19.14 7.72 13.92
CA GLU A 14 17.75 7.86 14.32
C GLU A 14 16.88 6.73 13.74
N VAL A 15 15.95 6.27 14.55
CA VAL A 15 14.97 5.24 14.20
C VAL A 15 13.61 5.60 14.79
N LEU A 16 12.56 5.04 14.22
CA LEU A 16 11.22 5.14 14.77
C LEU A 16 10.98 4.00 15.76
N ALA A 17 10.53 4.33 16.97
CA ALA A 17 10.30 3.35 18.03
C ALA A 17 8.89 3.46 18.62
N TYR A 18 8.31 2.32 18.99
CA TYR A 18 7.05 2.22 19.71
C TYR A 18 7.27 1.39 20.98
N LYS A 19 6.92 1.93 22.15
CA LYS A 19 7.12 1.27 23.46
C LYS A 19 8.53 0.67 23.66
N GLY A 20 9.57 1.38 23.17
CA GLY A 20 10.98 0.99 23.31
C GLY A 20 11.49 -0.07 22.33
N GLU A 21 10.66 -0.49 21.38
CA GLU A 21 11.00 -1.42 20.30
C GLU A 21 10.95 -0.71 18.94
N LEU A 22 11.64 -1.26 17.93
CA LEU A 22 11.61 -0.69 16.59
C LEU A 22 10.19 -0.76 16.01
N ALA A 23 9.70 0.37 15.50
CA ALA A 23 8.42 0.44 14.83
C ALA A 23 8.54 0.06 13.35
N GLU A 24 7.51 -0.59 12.81
CA GLU A 24 7.38 -0.83 11.37
C GLU A 24 7.13 0.49 10.64
N ALA A 25 8.16 1.02 9.96
CA ALA A 25 8.13 2.31 9.27
C ALA A 25 7.84 2.15 7.76
N VAL A 26 6.71 1.52 7.44
CA VAL A 26 6.26 1.29 6.05
C VAL A 26 5.79 2.59 5.38
N TYR A 27 6.00 2.70 4.08
CA TYR A 27 5.65 3.89 3.31
C TYR A 27 5.22 3.56 1.88
N HIS A 28 4.45 4.45 1.27
CA HIS A 28 3.94 4.30 -0.09
C HIS A 28 3.86 5.66 -0.78
N ALA A 29 3.72 5.66 -2.12
CA ALA A 29 3.75 6.89 -2.90
C ALA A 29 2.55 7.80 -2.60
N TYR A 30 1.33 7.33 -2.87
CA TYR A 30 0.13 8.16 -2.84
C TYR A 30 -1.06 7.41 -2.24
N CYS A 31 -1.63 7.90 -1.14
CA CYS A 31 -2.74 7.21 -0.46
C CYS A 31 -4.13 7.51 -1.05
N GLY A 32 -4.28 8.49 -1.94
CA GLY A 32 -5.60 8.92 -2.40
C GLY A 32 -6.44 9.62 -1.33
N GLY A 33 -5.80 10.33 -0.39
CA GLY A 33 -6.42 11.15 0.65
C GLY A 33 -6.59 10.46 2.01
N VAL A 34 -6.44 9.13 2.08
CA VAL A 34 -6.55 8.36 3.33
C VAL A 34 -5.63 7.14 3.32
N THR A 35 -4.85 6.95 4.39
CA THR A 35 -4.00 5.76 4.59
C THR A 35 -4.85 4.57 5.02
N GLU A 36 -4.28 3.37 5.02
CA GLU A 36 -4.97 2.13 5.38
C GLU A 36 -4.46 1.54 6.70
N ASN A 37 -5.33 0.82 7.41
CA ASN A 37 -4.92 0.00 8.55
C ASN A 37 -4.03 -1.16 8.08
N ALA A 38 -2.96 -1.45 8.83
CA ALA A 38 -2.12 -2.61 8.53
C ALA A 38 -2.89 -3.94 8.55
N ALA A 39 -3.91 -4.05 9.41
CA ALA A 39 -4.76 -5.24 9.52
C ALA A 39 -5.55 -5.52 8.24
N ASP A 40 -6.05 -4.47 7.58
CA ASP A 40 -6.84 -4.59 6.35
C ASP A 40 -5.98 -4.95 5.12
N VAL A 41 -4.67 -4.71 5.17
CA VAL A 41 -3.74 -5.05 4.06
C VAL A 41 -3.00 -6.36 4.31
N TRP A 42 -2.55 -6.61 5.54
CA TRP A 42 -1.65 -7.72 5.85
C TRP A 42 -2.19 -8.70 6.90
N GLY A 43 -3.38 -8.46 7.47
CA GLY A 43 -3.97 -9.28 8.52
C GLY A 43 -3.32 -9.11 9.90
N ARG A 44 -2.31 -8.23 10.03
CA ARG A 44 -1.63 -7.94 11.29
C ARG A 44 -1.88 -6.50 11.71
N SER A 45 -2.38 -6.32 12.94
CA SER A 45 -2.60 -4.99 13.52
C SER A 45 -1.34 -4.45 14.20
N PHE A 46 -1.12 -3.14 14.07
CA PHE A 46 -0.13 -2.39 14.81
C PHE A 46 -0.78 -1.11 15.34
N PRO A 47 -0.65 -0.76 16.63
CA PRO A 47 -1.31 0.43 17.19
C PRO A 47 -0.98 1.75 16.49
N TYR A 48 0.18 1.82 15.84
CA TYR A 48 0.69 2.99 15.13
C TYR A 48 0.53 2.92 13.60
N LEU A 49 -0.01 1.82 13.03
CA LEU A 49 -0.31 1.72 11.59
C LEU A 49 -1.82 1.69 11.37
N GLN A 50 -2.44 2.83 11.69
CA GLN A 50 -3.88 3.06 11.59
C GLN A 50 -4.21 3.95 10.38
N SER A 51 -5.44 3.85 9.89
CA SER A 51 -5.96 4.72 8.85
C SER A 51 -6.07 6.15 9.36
N ILE A 52 -5.54 7.09 8.60
CA ILE A 52 -5.62 8.52 8.84
C ILE A 52 -5.92 9.25 7.53
N ARG A 53 -6.61 10.39 7.63
CA ARG A 53 -6.65 11.35 6.51
C ARG A 53 -5.24 11.87 6.23
N SER A 54 -4.92 12.12 4.96
CA SER A 54 -3.62 12.61 4.51
C SER A 54 -3.82 13.72 3.50
N GLU A 55 -3.09 14.81 3.66
CA GLU A 55 -3.17 16.02 2.82
C GLU A 55 -2.42 15.87 1.50
N CYS A 56 -2.32 14.65 0.95
CA CYS A 56 -1.63 14.36 -0.30
C CYS A 56 -2.35 14.87 -1.55
N ARG A 57 -3.05 16.01 -1.47
CA ARG A 57 -3.77 16.60 -2.61
C ARG A 57 -2.76 16.98 -3.70
N LEU A 58 -2.92 16.40 -4.89
CA LEU A 58 -2.09 16.67 -6.07
C LEU A 58 -2.95 17.42 -7.09
N GLY A 59 -3.18 18.72 -6.85
CA GLY A 59 -4.07 19.56 -7.64
C GLY A 59 -5.56 19.39 -7.29
N ASP A 60 -6.43 19.99 -8.10
CA ASP A 60 -7.88 19.98 -7.87
C ASP A 60 -8.52 18.61 -8.16
N THR A 61 -7.97 17.89 -9.14
CA THR A 61 -8.41 16.56 -9.52
C THR A 61 -7.39 15.52 -9.02
N PRO A 62 -7.79 14.58 -8.15
CA PRO A 62 -6.90 13.51 -7.70
C PRO A 62 -6.36 12.69 -8.89
N PRO A 63 -5.05 12.38 -8.96
CA PRO A 63 -4.51 11.59 -10.04
C PRO A 63 -5.05 10.16 -9.97
N THR A 64 -5.74 9.76 -11.03
CA THR A 64 -6.25 8.41 -11.22
C THR A 64 -5.36 7.65 -12.22
N TRP A 65 -5.56 6.34 -12.29
CA TRP A 65 -4.92 5.49 -13.28
C TRP A 65 -5.95 4.51 -13.85
N THR A 66 -5.73 4.10 -15.09
CA THR A 66 -6.50 3.03 -15.73
C THR A 66 -5.55 2.00 -16.30
N TYR A 67 -5.99 0.75 -16.34
CA TYR A 67 -5.24 -0.34 -16.95
C TYR A 67 -6.23 -1.39 -17.48
N HIS A 68 -6.02 -1.83 -18.71
CA HIS A 68 -6.78 -2.94 -19.30
C HIS A 68 -5.91 -4.19 -19.35
N ILE A 69 -6.51 -5.34 -19.03
CA ILE A 69 -5.86 -6.64 -19.15
C ILE A 69 -6.80 -7.63 -19.86
N GLU A 70 -6.26 -8.36 -20.84
CA GLU A 70 -6.95 -9.50 -21.44
C GLU A 70 -7.17 -10.62 -20.42
N ALA A 71 -8.33 -11.30 -20.47
CA ALA A 71 -8.65 -12.38 -19.53
C ALA A 71 -7.60 -13.51 -19.53
N ASN A 72 -7.03 -13.80 -20.70
CA ASN A 72 -5.95 -14.78 -20.85
C ASN A 72 -4.63 -14.33 -20.18
N ASP A 73 -4.29 -13.04 -20.26
CA ASP A 73 -3.09 -12.49 -19.60
C ASP A 73 -3.27 -12.49 -18.08
N LEU A 74 -4.45 -12.08 -17.61
CA LEU A 74 -4.80 -12.18 -16.19
C LEU A 74 -4.70 -13.62 -15.68
N ALA A 75 -5.26 -14.58 -16.41
CA ALA A 75 -5.21 -15.98 -16.02
C ALA A 75 -3.75 -16.49 -15.91
N ARG A 76 -2.90 -16.11 -16.86
CA ARG A 76 -1.47 -16.46 -16.86
C ARG A 76 -0.74 -15.90 -15.64
N ARG A 77 -0.99 -14.62 -15.32
CA ARG A 77 -0.38 -13.92 -14.16
C ARG A 77 -0.81 -14.52 -12.84
N LEU A 78 -2.10 -14.82 -12.67
CA LEU A 78 -2.61 -15.46 -11.44
C LEU A 78 -1.99 -16.85 -11.24
N ARG A 79 -1.86 -17.65 -12.30
CA ARG A 79 -1.19 -18.96 -12.25
C ARG A 79 0.29 -18.83 -11.91
N ALA A 80 0.99 -17.88 -12.52
CA ALA A 80 2.40 -17.61 -12.24
C ALA A 80 2.63 -17.16 -10.77
N ALA A 81 1.62 -16.54 -10.15
CA ALA A 81 1.62 -16.20 -8.74
C ALA A 81 1.24 -17.37 -7.80
N GLY A 82 1.00 -18.56 -8.35
CA GLY A 82 0.68 -19.77 -7.58
C GLY A 82 -0.81 -19.98 -7.30
N ILE A 83 -1.71 -19.20 -7.90
CA ILE A 83 -3.15 -19.43 -7.77
C ILE A 83 -3.56 -20.59 -8.66
N VAL A 84 -4.04 -21.67 -8.06
CA VAL A 84 -4.39 -22.92 -8.75
C VAL A 84 -5.84 -22.90 -9.24
N PHE A 85 -6.02 -22.95 -10.56
CA PHE A 85 -7.31 -23.12 -11.24
C PHE A 85 -7.11 -23.50 -12.72
N SER A 86 -8.10 -24.17 -13.29
CA SER A 86 -8.21 -24.40 -14.73
C SER A 86 -9.30 -23.55 -15.40
N GLY A 87 -9.32 -23.56 -16.73
CA GLY A 87 -10.28 -22.80 -17.53
C GLY A 87 -9.99 -21.29 -17.64
N ALA A 88 -10.90 -20.57 -18.26
CA ALA A 88 -10.80 -19.12 -18.45
C ALA A 88 -11.18 -18.36 -17.17
N VAL A 89 -10.63 -17.16 -17.00
CA VAL A 89 -11.15 -16.18 -16.04
C VAL A 89 -12.34 -15.48 -16.70
N THR A 90 -13.52 -15.57 -16.09
CA THR A 90 -14.77 -15.06 -16.68
C THR A 90 -15.33 -13.84 -15.95
N ALA A 91 -14.93 -13.63 -14.70
CA ALA A 91 -15.28 -12.44 -13.94
C ALA A 91 -14.23 -12.16 -12.86
N VAL A 92 -14.10 -10.88 -12.51
CA VAL A 92 -13.28 -10.42 -11.40
C VAL A 92 -14.09 -9.37 -10.65
N GLU A 93 -14.33 -9.58 -9.37
CA GLU A 93 -15.15 -8.70 -8.54
C GLU A 93 -14.52 -8.48 -7.15
N PRO A 94 -14.67 -7.29 -6.57
CA PRO A 94 -14.35 -7.10 -5.16
C PRO A 94 -15.31 -7.94 -4.31
N ALA A 95 -14.78 -8.81 -3.46
CA ALA A 95 -15.56 -9.59 -2.52
C ALA A 95 -15.66 -8.93 -1.14
N ASP A 96 -14.64 -8.16 -0.77
CA ASP A 96 -14.60 -7.42 0.49
C ASP A 96 -13.80 -6.13 0.35
N LEU A 97 -14.29 -5.05 0.98
CA LEU A 97 -13.70 -3.73 0.99
C LEU A 97 -13.36 -3.32 2.43
N SER A 98 -12.27 -2.57 2.59
CA SER A 98 -11.98 -1.85 3.84
C SER A 98 -12.85 -0.60 3.95
N GLN A 99 -12.84 0.02 5.13
CA GLN A 99 -13.51 1.30 5.36
C GLN A 99 -12.97 2.45 4.49
N THR A 100 -11.76 2.29 3.91
CA THR A 100 -11.17 3.30 3.01
C THR A 100 -11.50 3.05 1.53
N GLY A 101 -12.27 2.00 1.24
CA GLY A 101 -12.64 1.58 -0.11
C GLY A 101 -11.53 0.83 -0.86
N ARG A 102 -10.51 0.34 -0.15
CA ARG A 102 -9.52 -0.58 -0.72
C ARG A 102 -10.06 -2.01 -0.70
N ILE A 103 -9.78 -2.75 -1.75
CA ILE A 103 -10.17 -4.15 -1.87
C ILE A 103 -9.30 -4.99 -0.92
N ARG A 104 -9.95 -5.63 0.05
CA ARG A 104 -9.32 -6.62 0.96
C ARG A 104 -9.30 -7.99 0.32
N THR A 105 -10.39 -8.37 -0.34
CA THR A 105 -10.52 -9.66 -1.03
C THR A 105 -11.04 -9.46 -2.45
N VAL A 106 -10.37 -10.07 -3.42
CA VAL A 106 -10.82 -10.18 -4.82
C VAL A 106 -11.35 -11.59 -5.03
N ARG A 107 -12.51 -11.70 -5.67
CA ARG A 107 -13.04 -12.97 -6.18
C ARG A 107 -12.87 -13.03 -7.70
N VAL A 108 -12.26 -14.10 -8.16
CA VAL A 108 -12.04 -14.41 -9.57
C VAL A 108 -12.89 -15.63 -9.92
N ARG A 109 -13.83 -15.51 -10.86
CA ARG A 109 -14.58 -16.67 -11.37
C ARG A 109 -13.76 -17.39 -12.44
N THR A 110 -13.65 -18.70 -12.29
CA THR A 110 -12.90 -19.59 -13.19
C THR A 110 -13.77 -20.73 -13.66
N GLY A 111 -13.27 -21.58 -14.58
CA GLY A 111 -13.98 -22.76 -15.05
C GLY A 111 -14.31 -23.77 -13.94
N GLU A 112 -13.56 -23.75 -12.83
CA GLU A 112 -13.74 -24.62 -11.66
C GLU A 112 -14.42 -23.89 -10.48
N GLY A 113 -15.10 -22.77 -10.75
CA GLY A 113 -15.74 -21.93 -9.75
C GLY A 113 -14.84 -20.79 -9.24
N PRO A 114 -15.25 -20.09 -8.17
CA PRO A 114 -14.56 -18.92 -7.69
C PRO A 114 -13.23 -19.26 -7.00
N ARG A 115 -12.28 -18.33 -7.10
CA ARG A 115 -11.05 -18.27 -6.30
C ARG A 115 -11.03 -16.92 -5.60
N GLU A 116 -10.81 -16.94 -4.30
CA GLU A 116 -10.66 -15.73 -3.51
C GLU A 116 -9.21 -15.56 -3.10
N MET A 117 -8.74 -14.31 -3.12
CA MET A 117 -7.39 -13.95 -2.70
C MET A 117 -7.39 -12.54 -2.15
N ARG A 118 -6.39 -12.20 -1.34
CA ARG A 118 -6.27 -10.84 -0.83
C ARG A 118 -6.01 -9.87 -1.99
N GLY A 119 -6.56 -8.67 -1.91
CA GLY A 119 -6.36 -7.63 -2.92
C GLY A 119 -4.88 -7.29 -3.12
N ILE A 120 -4.06 -7.36 -2.05
CA ILE A 120 -2.62 -7.14 -2.14
C ILE A 120 -1.90 -8.24 -2.93
N ASP A 121 -2.35 -9.50 -2.82
CA ASP A 121 -1.78 -10.63 -3.55
C ASP A 121 -2.22 -10.59 -5.01
N PHE A 122 -3.49 -10.24 -5.28
CA PHE A 122 -3.98 -9.98 -6.64
C PHE A 122 -3.18 -8.86 -7.32
N ARG A 123 -2.99 -7.73 -6.65
CA ARG A 123 -2.19 -6.61 -7.16
C ARG A 123 -0.76 -7.05 -7.49
N LYS A 124 -0.14 -7.84 -6.60
CA LYS A 124 1.22 -8.36 -6.81
C LYS A 124 1.27 -9.31 -8.01
N ALA A 125 0.27 -10.17 -8.17
CA ALA A 125 0.17 -11.10 -9.28
C ALA A 125 0.01 -10.38 -10.63
N VAL A 126 -0.88 -9.39 -10.69
CA VAL A 126 -1.09 -8.60 -11.92
C VAL A 126 0.13 -7.75 -12.25
N GLY A 127 0.69 -7.08 -11.25
CA GLY A 127 1.87 -6.24 -11.39
C GLY A 127 1.64 -4.88 -10.73
N PRO A 128 2.46 -4.50 -9.72
CA PRO A 128 2.25 -3.27 -8.96
C PRO A 128 2.43 -1.98 -9.77
N ASP A 129 3.08 -2.05 -10.94
CA ASP A 129 3.25 -0.93 -11.88
C ASP A 129 2.02 -0.71 -12.77
N LEU A 130 1.24 -1.78 -13.00
CA LEU A 130 0.04 -1.79 -13.84
C LEU A 130 -1.20 -1.48 -12.99
N VAL A 131 -1.33 -2.20 -11.87
CA VAL A 131 -2.37 -1.99 -10.85
C VAL A 131 -1.72 -1.28 -9.67
N LYS A 132 -1.82 0.05 -9.65
CA LYS A 132 -0.96 0.87 -8.77
C LYS A 132 -1.35 0.79 -7.29
N SER A 133 -2.61 0.49 -6.97
CA SER A 133 -3.09 0.34 -5.59
C SER A 133 -4.15 -0.76 -5.51
N THR A 134 -4.66 -1.05 -4.31
CA THR A 134 -5.86 -1.89 -4.13
C THR A 134 -7.16 -1.09 -4.09
N ARG A 135 -7.13 0.21 -4.43
CA ARG A 135 -8.31 1.08 -4.49
C ARG A 135 -8.68 1.32 -5.94
N PHE A 136 -9.44 0.39 -6.51
CA PHE A 136 -9.88 0.44 -7.90
C PHE A 136 -11.25 -0.20 -8.08
N THR A 137 -11.90 0.15 -9.19
CA THR A 137 -13.06 -0.56 -9.74
C THR A 137 -12.63 -1.49 -10.87
N ILE A 138 -13.47 -2.47 -11.19
CA ILE A 138 -13.22 -3.47 -12.23
C ILE A 138 -14.49 -3.55 -13.08
N GLU A 139 -14.33 -3.40 -14.39
CA GLU A 139 -15.41 -3.51 -15.36
C GLU A 139 -14.97 -4.46 -16.48
N PRO A 140 -15.86 -5.36 -16.97
CA PRO A 140 -15.59 -6.12 -18.19
C PRO A 140 -15.39 -5.16 -19.37
N GLU A 141 -14.36 -5.38 -20.17
CA GLU A 141 -14.07 -4.57 -21.37
C GLU A 141 -13.44 -5.46 -22.45
N GLY A 142 -14.16 -5.67 -23.55
CA GLY A 142 -13.76 -6.60 -24.61
C GLY A 142 -13.62 -8.03 -24.07
N ASP A 143 -12.50 -8.69 -24.43
CA ASP A 143 -12.14 -10.03 -23.94
C ASP A 143 -11.36 -9.98 -22.60
N GLY A 144 -11.49 -8.88 -21.86
CA GLY A 144 -10.70 -8.58 -20.68
C GLY A 144 -11.43 -7.74 -19.63
N PHE A 145 -10.62 -7.08 -18.81
CA PHE A 145 -11.07 -6.28 -17.67
C PHE A 145 -10.35 -4.94 -17.63
N ARG A 146 -11.12 -3.88 -17.47
CA ARG A 146 -10.61 -2.53 -17.22
C ARG A 146 -10.61 -2.24 -15.73
N PHE A 147 -9.45 -1.84 -15.23
CA PHE A 147 -9.26 -1.31 -13.89
C PHE A 147 -9.21 0.21 -13.95
N ALA A 148 -9.92 0.87 -13.05
CA ALA A 148 -9.81 2.31 -12.83
C ALA A 148 -9.60 2.57 -11.34
N GLY A 149 -8.49 3.23 -10.98
CA GLY A 149 -8.09 3.33 -9.58
C GLY A 149 -7.47 4.65 -9.16
N LEU A 150 -7.29 4.77 -7.85
CA LEU A 150 -6.77 5.92 -7.14
C LEU A 150 -5.65 5.49 -6.19
N GLY A 151 -4.62 6.33 -6.04
CA GLY A 151 -3.49 6.01 -5.16
C GLY A 151 -2.42 5.14 -5.84
N SER A 152 -1.30 5.00 -5.14
CA SER A 152 -0.14 4.22 -5.55
C SER A 152 0.59 3.64 -4.34
N GLY A 153 0.77 2.33 -4.32
CA GLY A 153 1.33 1.53 -3.24
C GLY A 153 0.28 0.96 -2.28
N HIS A 154 0.77 0.35 -1.19
CA HIS A 154 -0.06 -0.43 -0.26
C HIS A 154 -0.97 0.43 0.65
N GLY A 155 -0.72 1.73 0.77
CA GLY A 155 -1.59 2.65 1.50
C GLY A 155 -1.36 2.73 3.02
N VAL A 156 -0.56 1.84 3.61
CA VAL A 156 -0.27 1.80 5.05
C VAL A 156 0.88 2.73 5.42
N GLY A 157 0.84 3.32 6.61
CA GLY A 157 1.93 4.16 7.14
C GLY A 157 2.10 5.47 6.36
N LEU A 158 3.34 5.84 6.07
CA LEU A 158 3.66 7.16 5.52
C LEU A 158 3.31 7.27 4.03
N CYS A 159 2.46 8.25 3.70
CA CYS A 159 2.20 8.67 2.32
C CYS A 159 3.27 9.68 1.88
N GLN A 160 4.10 9.35 0.89
CA GLN A 160 5.21 10.21 0.44
C GLN A 160 4.72 11.57 -0.07
N HIS A 161 3.65 11.60 -0.86
CA HIS A 161 3.05 12.86 -1.30
C HIS A 161 2.44 13.66 -0.14
N GLY A 162 1.88 13.00 0.86
CA GLY A 162 1.34 13.68 2.03
C GLY A 162 2.43 14.21 2.96
N ALA A 163 3.52 13.47 3.13
CA ALA A 163 4.72 13.95 3.83
C ALA A 163 5.33 15.16 3.12
N ARG A 164 5.34 15.16 1.79
CA ARG A 164 5.78 16.31 0.99
C ARG A 164 4.88 17.53 1.22
N ALA A 165 3.56 17.37 1.16
CA ALA A 165 2.62 18.46 1.41
C ALA A 165 2.81 19.08 2.80
N MET A 166 2.99 18.25 3.83
CA MET A 166 3.31 18.72 5.19
C MET A 166 4.63 19.48 5.25
N ALA A 167 5.68 19.00 4.57
CA ALA A 167 6.98 19.68 4.52
C ALA A 167 6.92 21.01 3.75
N ASP A 168 6.15 21.09 2.67
CA ASP A 168 5.90 22.35 1.96
C ASP A 168 5.16 23.36 2.87
N GLY A 169 4.24 22.84 3.71
CA GLY A 169 3.60 23.53 4.83
C GLY A 169 4.51 23.78 6.06
N LYS A 170 5.82 23.57 5.94
CA LYS A 170 6.86 23.81 6.96
C LYS A 170 6.90 22.84 8.14
N ALA A 171 6.16 21.72 8.11
CA ALA A 171 6.27 20.70 9.13
C ALA A 171 7.65 20.03 9.13
N GLY A 172 8.20 19.79 10.31
CA GLY A 172 9.44 19.04 10.49
C GLY A 172 9.25 17.53 10.30
N TYR A 173 10.32 16.80 9.98
CA TYR A 173 10.22 15.33 9.77
C TYR A 173 9.70 14.57 10.98
N ARG A 174 9.98 15.03 12.21
CA ARG A 174 9.44 14.42 13.44
C ARG A 174 7.93 14.59 13.54
N GLU A 175 7.40 15.75 13.16
CA GLU A 175 5.96 16.03 13.13
C GLU A 175 5.26 15.18 12.05
N ILE A 176 5.89 15.09 10.87
CA ILE A 176 5.42 14.21 9.78
C ILE A 176 5.37 12.76 10.26
N LEU A 177 6.44 12.25 10.88
CA LEU A 177 6.47 10.87 11.38
C LEU A 177 5.43 10.66 12.50
N ALA A 178 5.30 11.59 13.45
CA ALA A 178 4.30 11.51 14.51
C ALA A 178 2.86 11.50 13.95
N ARG A 179 2.62 12.19 12.83
CA ARG A 179 1.32 12.21 12.16
C ARG A 179 0.96 10.85 11.55
N TYR A 180 1.91 10.20 10.85
CA TYR A 180 1.69 8.93 10.15
C TYR A 180 1.85 7.69 11.04
N PHE A 181 2.56 7.82 12.16
CA PHE A 181 2.85 6.75 13.11
C PHE A 181 2.53 7.19 14.54
N PRO A 182 1.24 7.38 14.89
CA PRO A 182 0.84 7.93 16.18
C PRO A 182 1.35 7.07 17.36
N GLY A 183 1.82 7.74 18.41
CA GLY A 183 2.37 7.09 19.60
C GLY A 183 3.78 6.52 19.42
N THR A 184 4.40 6.68 18.24
CA THR A 184 5.83 6.40 18.05
C THR A 184 6.68 7.63 18.39
N ALA A 185 7.97 7.39 18.63
CA ALA A 185 8.94 8.45 18.84
C ALA A 185 10.17 8.19 17.97
N VAL A 186 10.78 9.26 17.46
CA VAL A 186 12.09 9.15 16.85
C VAL A 186 13.14 9.18 17.95
N THR A 187 14.02 8.18 17.97
CA THR A 187 15.05 7.99 18.99
C THR A 187 16.33 7.47 18.37
N LEU A 188 17.42 7.43 19.14
CA LEU A 188 18.65 6.79 18.70
C LEU A 188 18.50 5.27 18.73
N SER A 189 18.97 4.61 17.68
CA SER A 189 19.03 3.15 17.58
C SER A 189 19.71 2.47 18.79
N SER A 190 20.68 3.13 19.42
CA SER A 190 21.34 2.67 20.64
C SER A 190 20.41 2.60 21.87
N LYS A 191 19.26 3.27 21.84
CA LYS A 191 18.26 3.31 22.92
C LYS A 191 17.08 2.36 22.69
N VAL A 192 17.05 1.63 21.56
CA VAL A 192 15.97 0.70 21.22
C VAL A 192 16.39 -0.73 21.56
N LYS A 193 15.47 -1.52 22.12
CA LYS A 193 15.73 -2.95 22.37
C LYS A 193 16.01 -3.64 21.03
N LYS A 194 17.14 -4.34 20.93
CA LYS A 194 17.44 -5.17 19.75
C LYS A 194 16.45 -6.34 19.70
N ASN A 195 15.46 -6.28 18.81
CA ASN A 195 14.63 -7.42 18.45
C ASN A 195 15.10 -7.96 17.10
N ASN A 196 15.54 -9.23 17.06
CA ASN A 196 16.01 -9.94 15.86
C ASN A 196 14.90 -10.22 14.81
N GLN A 197 13.73 -9.57 14.92
CA GLN A 197 12.59 -9.76 14.02
C GLN A 197 12.38 -8.63 13.00
N VAL A 198 13.21 -7.58 13.02
CA VAL A 198 13.11 -6.50 12.04
C VAL A 198 13.58 -7.01 10.68
N ARG A 199 12.62 -7.43 9.86
CA ARG A 199 12.83 -7.60 8.42
C ARG A 199 12.52 -6.26 7.78
N LEU A 200 13.45 -5.73 6.98
CA LEU A 200 13.10 -4.72 5.98
C LEU A 200 12.07 -5.35 5.04
N VAL A 201 10.78 -5.12 5.30
CA VAL A 201 9.71 -5.65 4.46
C VAL A 201 9.52 -4.68 3.28
N ASN A 202 10.45 -4.70 2.33
CA ASN A 202 10.09 -4.38 0.95
C ASN A 202 9.35 -5.59 0.40
N ARG A 203 8.02 -5.61 0.54
CA ARG A 203 7.13 -6.58 -0.12
C ARG A 203 6.26 -5.88 -1.16
#